data_AF-A0A4R4DUB2-F1
#
_entry.id   AF-A0A4R4DUB2-F1
#
_cell.length_a   1.000
_cell.length_b   1.000
_cell.length_c   1.000
_cell.angle_alpha   90.00
_cell.angle_beta   90.00
_cell.angle_gamma   90.00
#
_symmetry.space_group_name_H-M   'P 1'
#
loop_
_entity.id
_entity.type
_entity.pdbx_description
1 polymer ?
#
loop_
_entity_poly.entity_id
_entity_poly.type
_entity_poly.pdbx_seq_one_letter_code
_entity_poly.pdbx_strand_id
1 'polypeptide(L)'
;MPSERRWIILAQDGRHVTMGRAAPPSEAEVEAAAAALAAQGLAGWLATLDGNYWSRRRVALAPIQMLGNSASLDWPAAIAAFDAARKAATAHR
;
A
#
# COMPACT_ATOMS: atom_id res chain seq x y z
N MET A 1 8.96 22.05 -2.81
CA MET A 1 7.65 21.38 -2.72
C MET A 1 7.77 20.28 -1.70
N PRO A 2 6.90 20.20 -0.67
CA PRO A 2 6.87 19.03 0.21
C PRO A 2 6.55 17.78 -0.63
N SER A 3 7.29 16.70 -0.36
CA SER A 3 6.99 15.38 -0.93
C SER A 3 5.58 14.99 -0.49
N GLU A 4 4.69 14.71 -1.44
CA GLU A 4 3.35 14.24 -1.08
C GLU A 4 3.46 12.85 -0.45
N ARG A 5 3.12 12.77 0.85
CA ARG A 5 2.96 11.51 1.59
C ARG A 5 1.51 11.06 1.50
N ARG A 6 1.30 9.75 1.35
CA ARG A 6 -0.02 9.12 1.38
C ARG A 6 -0.01 7.91 2.28
N TRP A 7 -1.10 7.69 2.98
CA TRP A 7 -1.35 6.46 3.71
C TRP A 7 -2.05 5.48 2.79
N ILE A 8 -1.51 4.27 2.67
CA ILE A 8 -2.07 3.20 1.85
C ILE A 8 -2.21 1.92 2.66
N ILE A 9 -3.17 1.10 2.26
CA ILE A 9 -3.15 -0.33 2.56
C ILE A 9 -2.51 -1.00 1.36
N LEU A 10 -1.45 -1.78 1.56
CA LEU A 10 -0.80 -2.59 0.54
C LEU A 10 -1.09 -4.06 0.83
N ALA A 11 -1.75 -4.76 -0.10
CA ALA A 11 -1.93 -6.21 -0.03
C ALA A 11 -0.65 -6.94 -0.46
N GLN A 12 -0.49 -8.18 -0.01
CA GLN A 12 0.63 -9.06 -0.37
C GLN A 12 0.81 -9.30 -1.88
N ASP A 13 -0.24 -9.10 -2.68
CA ASP A 13 -0.24 -9.24 -4.14
C ASP A 13 0.04 -7.92 -4.89
N GLY A 14 0.39 -6.85 -4.18
CA GLY A 14 0.69 -5.53 -4.75
C GLY A 14 -0.54 -4.65 -5.03
N ARG A 15 -1.77 -5.14 -4.83
CA ARG A 15 -2.96 -4.26 -4.84
C ARG A 15 -2.91 -3.31 -3.66
N HIS A 16 -3.44 -2.10 -3.85
CA HIS A 16 -3.45 -1.09 -2.80
C HIS A 16 -4.69 -0.21 -2.85
N VAL A 17 -5.04 0.38 -1.71
CA VAL A 17 -6.03 1.47 -1.59
C VAL A 17 -5.41 2.64 -0.84
N THR A 18 -5.77 3.87 -1.20
CA THR A 18 -5.31 5.08 -0.50
C THR A 18 -6.29 5.42 0.61
N MET A 19 -5.82 5.44 1.86
CA MET A 19 -6.57 5.83 3.05
C MET A 19 -6.63 7.35 3.20
N GLY A 20 -5.54 8.06 2.87
CA GLY A 20 -5.49 9.50 3.08
C GLY A 20 -4.14 10.14 2.72
N ARG A 21 -4.05 11.46 2.93
CA ARG A 21 -2.87 12.29 2.59
C ARG A 21 -2.45 13.27 3.70
N ALA A 22 -3.35 13.59 4.62
CA ALA A 22 -3.11 14.60 5.65
C ALA A 22 -2.71 13.99 7.01
N ALA A 23 -3.42 12.96 7.46
CA ALA A 23 -3.25 12.33 8.76
C ALA A 23 -3.11 10.80 8.63
N PRO A 24 -2.51 10.11 9.62
CA PRO A 24 -2.61 8.66 9.74
C PRO A 24 -4.09 8.23 9.81
N PRO A 25 -4.47 7.07 9.23
CA PRO A 25 -5.80 6.51 9.45
C PRO A 25 -5.98 6.14 10.93
N SER A 26 -7.22 6.23 11.39
CA SER A 26 -7.62 5.78 12.72
C SER A 26 -7.54 4.25 12.85
N GLU A 27 -7.45 3.75 14.08
CA GLU A 27 -7.41 2.31 14.37
C GLU A 27 -8.60 1.57 13.75
N ALA A 28 -9.81 2.12 13.86
CA ALA A 28 -11.02 1.56 13.26
C ALA A 28 -10.96 1.47 11.71
N GLU A 29 -10.34 2.45 11.04
CA GLU A 29 -10.12 2.38 9.58
C GLU A 29 -9.08 1.32 9.20
N VAL A 30 -8.06 1.11 10.04
CA VAL A 30 -7.04 0.08 9.87
C VAL A 30 -7.61 -1.32 10.12
N GLU A 31 -8.43 -1.50 11.16
CA GLU A 31 -9.15 -2.74 11.44
C GLU A 31 -10.15 -3.08 10.33
N ALA A 32 -10.93 -2.11 9.85
CA ALA A 32 -11.85 -2.31 8.73
C ALA A 32 -11.11 -2.73 7.45
N ALA A 33 -9.94 -2.13 7.18
CA ALA A 33 -9.08 -2.52 6.07
C ALA A 33 -8.49 -3.94 6.25
N ALA A 34 -8.05 -4.29 7.45
CA ALA A 34 -7.55 -5.62 7.77
C ALA A 34 -8.63 -6.69 7.62
N ALA A 35 -9.85 -6.43 8.08
CA ALA A 35 -11.01 -7.29 7.88
C ALA A 35 -11.36 -7.45 6.39
N ALA A 36 -11.30 -6.36 5.61
CA ALA A 36 -11.55 -6.40 4.16
C ALA A 36 -10.46 -7.15 3.37
N LEU A 37 -9.21 -7.16 3.84
CA LEU A 37 -8.15 -8.03 3.31
C LEU A 37 -8.41 -9.50 3.67
N ALA A 38 -8.70 -9.79 4.95
CA ALA A 38 -8.97 -11.14 5.43
C ALA A 38 -10.18 -11.79 4.74
N ALA A 39 -11.24 -11.02 4.49
CA ALA A 39 -12.42 -11.46 3.73
C ALA A 39 -12.11 -11.85 2.27
N GLN A 40 -10.99 -11.37 1.71
CA GLN A 40 -10.48 -11.75 0.39
C GLN A 40 -9.42 -12.87 0.45
N GLY A 41 -9.14 -13.44 1.63
CA GLY A 41 -8.06 -14.40 1.84
C GLY A 41 -6.66 -13.78 1.75
N LEU A 42 -6.54 -12.47 1.95
CA LEU A 42 -5.29 -11.71 1.85
C LEU A 42 -4.80 -11.26 3.23
N ALA A 43 -3.49 -11.05 3.32
CA ALA A 43 -2.86 -10.21 4.33
C ALA A 43 -2.08 -9.08 3.64
N GLY A 44 -1.53 -8.15 4.42
CA GLY A 44 -0.85 -6.98 3.88
C GLY A 44 -0.29 -6.06 4.97
N TRP A 45 -0.18 -4.76 4.65
CA TRP A 45 0.36 -3.74 5.53
C TRP A 45 -0.40 -2.42 5.42
N LEU A 46 -0.51 -1.70 6.53
CA LEU A 46 -0.56 -0.25 6.50
C LEU A 46 0.83 0.27 6.15
N ALA A 47 0.93 1.13 5.14
CA ALA A 47 2.19 1.69 4.66
C ALA A 47 2.06 3.17 4.32
N THR A 48 3.19 3.90 4.36
CA THR A 48 3.28 5.24 3.77
C THR A 48 3.88 5.16 2.38
N LEU A 49 3.27 5.85 1.41
CA LEU A 49 3.80 6.10 0.08
C LEU A 49 4.25 7.56 -0.01
N ASP A 50 5.56 7.76 -0.20
CA ASP A 50 6.17 9.06 -0.44
C ASP A 50 6.50 9.25 -1.92
N GLY A 51 5.96 10.33 -2.50
CA GLY A 51 6.23 10.75 -3.89
C GLY A 51 5.01 10.69 -4.80
N ASN A 52 5.17 11.21 -6.02
CA ASN A 52 4.07 11.26 -6.98
C ASN A 52 3.84 9.89 -7.64
N TYR A 53 2.80 9.19 -7.21
CA TYR A 53 2.32 7.92 -7.77
C TYR A 53 2.27 7.88 -9.32
N TRP A 54 1.79 8.96 -9.95
CA TRP A 54 1.64 9.06 -11.40
C TRP A 54 2.94 9.42 -12.14
N SER A 55 4.03 9.71 -11.41
CA SER A 55 5.33 9.97 -12.00
C SER A 55 6.02 8.66 -12.38
N ARG A 56 6.75 8.68 -13.50
CA ARG A 56 7.70 7.62 -13.88
C ARG A 56 8.88 7.47 -12.90
N ARG A 57 9.06 8.41 -11.96
CA ARG A 57 10.02 8.28 -10.85
C ARG A 57 9.59 7.17 -9.89
N ARG A 58 10.54 6.63 -9.12
CA ARG A 58 10.23 5.72 -8.01
C ARG A 58 9.46 6.49 -6.92
N VAL A 59 8.50 5.81 -6.30
CA VAL A 59 7.93 6.21 -5.01
C VAL A 59 8.66 5.42 -3.91
N ALA A 60 8.76 5.97 -2.71
CA ALA A 60 9.24 5.22 -1.55
C ALA A 60 8.03 4.64 -0.80
N LEU A 61 8.11 3.36 -0.46
CA LEU A 61 7.13 2.67 0.38
C LEU A 61 7.82 2.30 1.70
N ALA A 62 7.18 2.60 2.82
CA ALA A 62 7.63 2.16 4.15
C ALA A 62 6.48 1.45 4.87
N PRO A 63 6.68 0.23 5.39
CA PRO A 63 5.65 -0.48 6.15
C PRO A 63 5.55 0.12 7.55
N ILE A 64 4.33 0.27 8.05
CA ILE A 64 4.04 0.83 9.39
C ILE A 64 3.49 -0.26 10.31
N GLN A 65 2.52 -1.04 9.83
CA GLN A 65 1.87 -2.11 10.59
C GLN A 65 1.49 -3.25 9.65
N MET A 66 1.65 -4.49 10.12
CA MET A 66 1.22 -5.68 9.39
C MET A 66 -0.26 -5.97 9.67
N LEU A 67 -1.02 -6.35 8.63
CA LEU A 67 -2.46 -6.58 8.68
C LEU A 67 -2.76 -8.03 8.27
N GLY A 68 -3.26 -8.82 9.22
CA GLY A 68 -3.49 -10.26 9.05
C GLY A 68 -2.31 -11.13 9.50
N ASN A 69 -2.60 -12.40 9.81
CA ASN A 69 -1.67 -13.33 10.45
C ASN A 69 -1.03 -14.33 9.46
N SER A 70 -0.48 -13.83 8.35
CA SER A 70 0.25 -14.67 7.39
C SER A 70 1.74 -14.68 7.71
N ALA A 71 2.24 -15.84 8.14
CA ALA A 71 3.64 -16.04 8.55
C ALA A 71 4.68 -15.90 7.41
N SER A 72 4.22 -15.69 6.17
CA SER A 72 5.06 -15.57 4.97
C SER A 72 4.87 -14.25 4.23
N LEU A 73 4.57 -13.15 4.94
CA LEU A 73 4.43 -11.82 4.34
C LEU A 73 5.78 -11.24 3.88
N ASP A 74 6.06 -11.39 2.59
CA ASP A 74 7.24 -10.84 1.91
C ASP A 74 6.99 -9.39 1.44
N TRP A 75 7.51 -8.44 2.21
CA TRP A 75 7.42 -7.00 1.92
C TRP A 75 8.14 -6.60 0.61
N PRO A 76 9.39 -7.02 0.34
CA PRO A 76 10.02 -6.87 -0.98
C PRO A 76 9.17 -7.35 -2.16
N ALA A 77 8.53 -8.52 -2.07
CA ALA A 77 7.67 -9.06 -3.12
C ALA A 77 6.42 -8.18 -3.35
N ALA A 78 5.78 -7.72 -2.27
CA ALA A 78 4.63 -6.82 -2.37
C ALA A 78 4.98 -5.46 -3.00
N ILE A 79 6.16 -4.89 -2.69
CA ILE A 79 6.67 -3.70 -3.39
C ILE A 79 6.86 -3.99 -4.89
N ALA A 80 7.47 -5.12 -5.24
CA ALA A 80 7.73 -5.46 -6.64
C ALA A 80 6.43 -5.61 -7.45
N ALA A 81 5.42 -6.27 -6.88
CA ALA A 81 4.09 -6.40 -7.47
C ALA A 81 3.37 -5.05 -7.60
N PHE A 82 3.43 -4.21 -6.56
CA PHE A 82 2.89 -2.83 -6.61
C PHE A 82 3.53 -1.99 -7.72
N ASP A 83 4.86 -2.00 -7.83
CA ASP A 83 5.57 -1.19 -8.81
C ASP A 83 5.36 -1.72 -10.24
N ALA A 84 5.13 -3.03 -10.42
CA ALA A 84 4.69 -3.61 -11.69
C ALA A 84 3.28 -3.15 -12.08
N ALA A 85 2.31 -3.24 -11.17
CA ALA A 85 0.94 -2.77 -11.39
C ALA A 85 0.90 -1.25 -11.69
N ARG A 86 1.66 -0.45 -10.94
CA ARG A 86 1.79 0.99 -11.15
C ARG A 86 2.38 1.32 -12.51
N LYS A 87 3.45 0.62 -12.94
CA LYS A 87 4.04 0.79 -14.28
C LYS A 87 3.02 0.51 -15.37
N ALA A 88 2.30 -0.61 -15.30
CA ALA A 88 1.25 -0.96 -16.26
C ALA A 88 0.17 0.14 -16.34
N ALA A 89 -0.35 0.60 -15.20
CA ALA A 89 -1.33 1.69 -15.15
C ALA A 89 -0.82 3.01 -15.74
N THR A 90 0.49 3.31 -15.63
CA THR A 90 1.11 4.50 -16.24
C THR A 90 1.54 4.32 -17.70
N ALA A 91 1.54 3.11 -18.24
CA ALA A 91 1.96 2.81 -19.62
C ALA A 91 0.80 2.90 -20.63
N HIS A 92 -0.46 2.75 -20.16
CA HIS A 92 -1.67 2.89 -20.97
C HIS A 92 -2.18 4.35 -21.05
N ARG A 93 -1.28 5.34 -21.03
CA ARG A 93 -1.61 6.78 -20.97
C ARG A 93 -0.60 7.64 -21.73
#